data_AF-A0A2K3P4N1-F1
#
_entry.id   AF-A0A2K3P4N1-F1
#
_cell.length_a   1.000
_cell.length_b   1.000
_cell.length_c   1.000
_cell.angle_alpha   90.00
_cell.angle_beta   90.00
_cell.angle_gamma   90.00
#
_symmetry.space_group_name_H-M   'P 1'
#
loop_
_entity.id
_entity.type
_entity.pdbx_description
1 polymer ?
#
loop_
_entity_poly.entity_id
_entity_poly.type
_entity_poly.pdbx_seq_one_letter_code
_entity_poly.pdbx_strand_id
1 'polypeptide(L)'
;APKDSPNTDGIHLGKSTNVKILNTNIGTGDDCVSVGDGTKDLTVQNVNCGPGHGISIGSLGKFTTEENVERVLIKNCTLTDTDNGVRVKTWPNEPATLTITGLHFEDIIMVNVRNPVIIDQEYCPWNQCNKQVPSKIKITKVSFKNIKGTSGTAEGVVLICSSSVPCDGVELNNVDLTFNGTPTVAKCTNVKPIVTGKAPACQAPAA
;
A
#
# COMPACT_ATOMS: atom_id res chain seq x y z
N ALA A 1 6.24 -8.52 18.48
CA ALA A 1 6.77 -7.39 19.28
C ALA A 1 5.59 -6.55 19.81
N PRO A 2 5.77 -5.75 20.88
CA PRO A 2 4.75 -4.79 21.31
C PRO A 2 4.38 -3.81 20.20
N LYS A 3 3.13 -3.30 20.22
CA LYS A 3 2.61 -2.36 19.20
C LYS A 3 3.45 -1.09 19.06
N ASP A 4 4.00 -0.58 20.16
CA ASP A 4 4.74 0.69 20.14
C ASP A 4 6.26 0.48 19.98
N SER A 5 6.69 -0.74 19.60
CA SER A 5 8.10 -1.07 19.43
C SER A 5 8.60 -0.64 18.06
N PRO A 6 9.48 0.38 17.97
CA PRO A 6 9.90 0.93 16.68
C PRO A 6 10.68 -0.10 15.85
N ASN A 7 10.47 -0.09 14.53
CA ASN A 7 11.29 -0.82 13.54
C ASN A 7 11.40 -2.34 13.79
N THR A 8 10.31 -2.95 14.27
CA THR A 8 10.27 -4.39 14.53
C THR A 8 9.60 -5.17 13.40
N ASP A 9 9.88 -4.81 12.14
CA ASP A 9 9.30 -5.44 10.96
C ASP A 9 9.27 -6.97 11.08
N GLY A 10 8.15 -7.58 10.67
CA GLY A 10 7.99 -9.03 10.73
C GLY A 10 8.89 -9.73 9.70
N ILE A 11 8.62 -9.49 8.42
CA ILE A 11 9.44 -9.98 7.31
C ILE A 11 9.77 -8.81 6.39
N HIS A 12 11.07 -8.54 6.22
CA HIS A 12 11.57 -7.58 5.25
C HIS A 12 12.20 -8.32 4.06
N LEU A 13 11.77 -7.99 2.84
CA LEU A 13 12.29 -8.57 1.60
C LEU A 13 12.93 -7.47 0.74
N GLY A 14 13.99 -7.80 0.03
CA GLY A 14 14.59 -6.97 -1.01
C GLY A 14 15.42 -7.85 -1.95
N LYS A 15 15.58 -7.43 -3.20
CA LYS A 15 16.39 -8.08 -4.25
C LYS A 15 16.20 -9.60 -4.30
N SER A 16 14.94 -10.01 -4.29
CA SER A 16 14.52 -11.41 -4.15
C SER A 16 13.53 -11.78 -5.23
N THR A 17 13.62 -12.99 -5.78
CA THR A 17 12.70 -13.48 -6.81
C THR A 17 12.03 -14.78 -6.37
N ASN A 18 10.74 -14.94 -6.68
CA ASN A 18 9.96 -16.16 -6.43
C ASN A 18 9.90 -16.54 -4.94
N VAL A 19 9.54 -15.56 -4.10
CA VAL A 19 9.38 -15.74 -2.65
C VAL A 19 7.92 -15.96 -2.30
N LYS A 20 7.66 -16.84 -1.32
CA LYS A 20 6.32 -17.12 -0.81
C LYS A 20 6.31 -16.99 0.71
N ILE A 21 5.44 -16.12 1.23
CA ILE A 21 5.14 -15.97 2.66
C ILE A 21 3.73 -16.51 2.86
N LEU A 22 3.60 -17.66 3.53
CA LEU A 22 2.34 -18.41 3.58
C LEU A 22 1.93 -18.74 5.02
N ASN A 23 0.62 -18.73 5.30
CA ASN A 23 0.02 -19.34 6.49
C ASN A 23 0.67 -18.92 7.83
N THR A 24 0.89 -17.63 8.03
CA THR A 24 1.66 -17.12 9.17
C THR A 24 0.90 -16.04 9.93
N ASN A 25 1.12 -15.96 11.24
CA ASN A 25 0.63 -14.88 12.10
C ASN A 25 1.80 -13.95 12.46
N ILE A 26 1.65 -12.65 12.21
CA ILE A 26 2.70 -11.66 12.44
C ILE A 26 2.13 -10.51 13.27
N GLY A 27 2.70 -10.29 14.46
CA GLY A 27 2.39 -9.15 15.32
C GLY A 27 3.66 -8.38 15.68
N THR A 28 3.68 -7.09 15.38
CA THR A 28 4.86 -6.22 15.44
C THR A 28 4.48 -4.79 15.86
N GLY A 29 5.47 -3.92 16.09
CA GLY A 29 5.26 -2.47 16.16
C GLY A 29 5.58 -1.72 14.86
N ASP A 30 5.88 -2.42 13.76
CA ASP A 30 6.12 -1.86 12.44
C ASP A 30 5.49 -2.74 11.33
N ASP A 31 5.97 -2.68 10.08
CA ASP A 31 5.39 -3.42 8.95
C ASP A 31 5.41 -4.95 9.20
N CYS A 32 4.26 -5.63 9.06
CA CYS A 32 4.19 -7.09 9.13
C CYS A 32 5.01 -7.73 8.01
N VAL A 33 4.85 -7.19 6.81
CA VAL A 33 5.67 -7.52 5.64
C VAL A 33 6.05 -6.20 4.96
N SER A 34 7.34 -5.98 4.78
CA SER A 34 7.89 -4.86 4.01
C SER A 34 8.61 -5.37 2.76
N VAL A 35 8.31 -4.80 1.61
CA VAL A 35 8.88 -5.19 0.30
C VAL A 35 9.72 -4.06 -0.26
N GLY A 36 11.04 -4.24 -0.25
CA GLY A 36 12.05 -3.35 -0.80
C GLY A 36 12.29 -3.55 -2.29
N ASP A 37 13.37 -2.94 -2.78
CA ASP A 37 13.70 -2.84 -4.20
C ASP A 37 14.06 -4.19 -4.82
N GLY A 38 13.91 -4.33 -6.13
CA GLY A 38 14.31 -5.54 -6.87
C GLY A 38 13.52 -6.81 -6.55
N THR A 39 12.44 -6.72 -5.78
CA THR A 39 11.58 -7.88 -5.51
C THR A 39 10.69 -8.23 -6.70
N LYS A 40 10.74 -9.49 -7.12
CA LYS A 40 9.96 -10.02 -8.26
C LYS A 40 9.24 -11.31 -7.88
N ASP A 41 8.02 -11.51 -8.36
CA ASP A 41 7.27 -12.77 -8.16
C ASP A 41 7.09 -13.12 -6.67
N LEU A 42 6.57 -12.17 -5.88
CA LEU A 42 6.28 -12.37 -4.46
C LEU A 42 4.82 -12.79 -4.26
N THR A 43 4.59 -13.83 -3.47
CA THR A 43 3.26 -14.18 -2.95
C THR A 43 3.22 -14.08 -1.43
N VAL A 44 2.31 -13.28 -0.89
CA VAL A 44 1.94 -13.24 0.52
C VAL A 44 0.52 -13.76 0.62
N GLN A 45 0.31 -14.91 1.27
CA GLN A 45 -1.00 -15.54 1.27
C GLN A 45 -1.35 -16.16 2.63
N ASN A 46 -2.61 -16.02 3.04
CA ASN A 46 -3.10 -16.56 4.31
C ASN A 46 -2.32 -16.02 5.52
N VAL A 47 -2.01 -14.72 5.52
CA VAL A 47 -1.27 -14.06 6.60
C VAL A 47 -2.24 -13.27 7.48
N ASN A 48 -2.16 -13.50 8.79
CA ASN A 48 -2.79 -12.62 9.77
C ASN A 48 -1.75 -11.64 10.29
N CYS A 49 -2.01 -10.35 10.10
CA CYS A 49 -1.11 -9.27 10.45
C CYS A 49 -1.78 -8.38 11.48
N GLY A 50 -1.12 -8.12 12.61
CA GLY A 50 -1.71 -7.29 13.64
C GLY A 50 -1.21 -7.60 15.05
N PRO A 51 -0.87 -6.58 15.86
CA PRO A 51 -0.76 -5.16 15.51
C PRO A 51 0.45 -4.85 14.60
N GLY A 52 0.60 -3.59 14.16
CA GLY A 52 1.75 -3.12 13.36
C GLY A 52 1.37 -2.07 12.31
N HIS A 53 2.23 -1.85 11.31
CA HIS A 53 2.01 -0.89 10.22
C HIS A 53 1.36 -1.48 8.96
N GLY A 54 1.02 -2.78 8.95
CA GLY A 54 0.36 -3.45 7.83
C GLY A 54 1.32 -4.15 6.88
N ILE A 55 0.92 -4.29 5.62
CA ILE A 55 1.75 -4.85 4.54
C ILE A 55 2.13 -3.73 3.58
N SER A 56 3.43 -3.44 3.47
CA SER A 56 3.94 -2.30 2.73
C SER A 56 4.84 -2.70 1.56
N ILE A 57 4.60 -2.10 0.40
CA ILE A 57 5.54 -2.05 -0.71
C ILE A 57 6.31 -0.72 -0.63
N GLY A 58 7.63 -0.83 -0.50
CA GLY A 58 8.57 0.25 -0.27
C GLY A 58 8.95 0.44 1.20
N SER A 59 9.62 1.54 1.56
CA SER A 59 9.75 2.74 0.73
C SER A 59 10.70 2.57 -0.44
N LEU A 60 10.33 3.10 -1.61
CA LEU A 60 11.16 3.09 -2.82
C LEU A 60 11.37 4.50 -3.36
N GLY A 61 12.43 4.68 -4.12
CA GLY A 61 12.81 5.91 -4.82
C GLY A 61 14.07 6.54 -4.28
N LYS A 62 14.49 6.20 -3.05
CA LYS A 62 15.50 6.92 -2.28
C LYS A 62 16.89 6.80 -2.88
N PHE A 63 17.25 5.65 -3.44
CA PHE A 63 18.57 5.42 -4.00
C PHE A 63 18.52 5.18 -5.52
N THR A 64 19.48 5.76 -6.26
CA THR A 64 19.59 5.59 -7.72
C THR A 64 19.78 4.15 -8.17
N THR A 65 20.25 3.29 -7.28
CA THR A 65 20.55 1.88 -7.54
C THR A 65 19.39 0.94 -7.23
N GLU A 66 18.22 1.47 -6.84
CA GLU A 66 17.05 0.65 -6.59
C GLU A 66 16.49 0.07 -7.89
N GLU A 67 16.07 -1.19 -7.80
CA GLU A 67 15.49 -1.93 -8.92
C GLU A 67 13.96 -2.00 -8.85
N ASN A 68 13.34 -2.31 -9.98
CA ASN A 68 11.89 -2.48 -10.10
C ASN A 68 11.33 -3.50 -9.09
N VAL A 69 10.08 -3.27 -8.67
CA VAL A 69 9.26 -4.24 -7.94
C VAL A 69 8.15 -4.73 -8.85
N GLU A 70 8.06 -6.03 -9.08
CA GLU A 70 7.20 -6.60 -10.11
C GLU A 70 6.46 -7.84 -9.63
N ARG A 71 5.18 -7.98 -10.02
CA ARG A 71 4.39 -9.21 -9.83
C ARG A 71 4.31 -9.62 -8.35
N VAL A 72 3.71 -8.76 -7.54
CA VAL A 72 3.47 -9.02 -6.11
C VAL A 72 1.99 -9.33 -5.92
N LEU A 73 1.70 -10.49 -5.32
CA LEU A 73 0.36 -10.91 -4.95
C LEU A 73 0.25 -10.97 -3.42
N ILE A 74 -0.65 -10.20 -2.84
CA ILE A 74 -1.04 -10.26 -1.43
C ILE A 74 -2.49 -10.71 -1.38
N LYS A 75 -2.74 -11.92 -0.88
CA LYS A 75 -4.03 -12.59 -1.01
C LYS A 75 -4.53 -13.24 0.27
N ASN A 76 -5.83 -13.21 0.52
CA ASN A 76 -6.47 -13.91 1.64
C ASN A 76 -5.80 -13.58 2.98
N CYS A 77 -5.62 -12.29 3.25
CA CYS A 77 -4.96 -11.81 4.47
C CYS A 77 -5.96 -11.10 5.39
N THR A 78 -5.74 -11.19 6.69
CA THR A 78 -6.51 -10.42 7.68
C THR A 78 -5.58 -9.46 8.40
N LEU A 79 -5.93 -8.17 8.40
CA LEU A 79 -5.18 -7.13 9.08
C LEU A 79 -6.02 -6.64 10.26
N THR A 80 -5.46 -6.71 11.46
CA THR A 80 -6.16 -6.42 12.72
C THR A 80 -5.38 -5.40 13.54
N ASP A 81 -6.04 -4.32 13.96
CA ASP A 81 -5.47 -3.28 14.83
C ASP A 81 -4.15 -2.67 14.31
N THR A 82 -3.99 -2.61 12.98
CA THR A 82 -2.82 -2.03 12.31
C THR A 82 -3.04 -0.56 11.95
N ASP A 83 -1.95 0.20 11.86
CA ASP A 83 -2.00 1.60 11.42
C ASP A 83 -2.36 1.74 9.95
N ASN A 84 -1.93 0.79 9.12
CA ASN A 84 -2.30 0.73 7.71
C ASN A 84 -2.71 -0.69 7.33
N GLY A 85 -3.49 -0.80 6.27
CA GLY A 85 -3.81 -2.08 5.67
C GLY A 85 -2.73 -2.47 4.68
N VAL A 86 -3.03 -2.27 3.40
CA VAL A 86 -2.06 -2.43 2.30
C VAL A 86 -1.59 -1.06 1.82
N ARG A 87 -0.28 -0.91 1.67
CA ARG A 87 0.35 0.39 1.42
C ARG A 87 1.45 0.29 0.37
N VAL A 88 1.47 1.23 -0.58
CA VAL A 88 2.62 1.46 -1.48
C VAL A 88 3.19 2.83 -1.16
N LYS A 89 4.46 2.91 -0.78
CA LYS A 89 5.13 4.15 -0.36
C LYS A 89 6.34 4.46 -1.25
N THR A 90 6.37 5.61 -1.90
CA THR A 90 7.52 6.08 -2.68
C THR A 90 7.92 7.50 -2.31
N TRP A 91 9.22 7.78 -2.33
CA TRP A 91 9.74 9.10 -1.98
C TRP A 91 9.47 10.14 -3.09
N PRO A 92 9.14 11.39 -2.73
CA PRO A 92 9.21 12.55 -3.62
C PRO A 92 10.67 13.04 -3.75
N ASN A 93 11.00 13.80 -4.80
CA ASN A 93 12.32 14.41 -5.03
C ASN A 93 13.54 13.47 -5.18
N GLU A 94 13.36 12.16 -5.05
CA GLU A 94 14.50 11.24 -5.04
C GLU A 94 14.93 10.79 -6.44
N PRO A 95 16.19 10.33 -6.63
CA PRO A 95 16.80 10.26 -7.94
C PRO A 95 16.47 8.99 -8.73
N ALA A 96 15.87 7.98 -8.09
CA ALA A 96 15.57 6.72 -8.78
C ALA A 96 14.44 6.90 -9.82
N THR A 97 14.59 6.24 -10.95
CA THR A 97 13.55 6.12 -11.98
C THR A 97 13.30 4.63 -12.19
N LEU A 98 12.40 4.07 -11.39
CA LEU A 98 12.03 2.66 -11.43
C LEU A 98 10.52 2.49 -11.65
N THR A 99 10.12 1.27 -11.99
CA THR A 99 8.72 0.89 -12.14
C THR A 99 8.30 -0.09 -11.05
N ILE A 100 7.17 0.20 -10.42
CA ILE A 100 6.43 -0.74 -9.57
C ILE A 100 5.21 -1.21 -10.37
N THR A 101 5.13 -2.50 -10.69
CA THR A 101 4.08 -3.01 -11.59
C THR A 101 3.54 -4.38 -11.22
N GLY A 102 2.25 -4.61 -11.50
CA GLY A 102 1.61 -5.91 -11.28
C GLY A 102 1.47 -6.20 -9.80
N LEU A 103 0.89 -5.25 -9.07
CA LEU A 103 0.57 -5.42 -7.66
C LEU A 103 -0.90 -5.85 -7.54
N HIS A 104 -1.14 -6.96 -6.87
CA HIS A 104 -2.48 -7.52 -6.69
C HIS A 104 -2.75 -7.72 -5.21
N PHE A 105 -3.70 -6.96 -4.67
CA PHE A 105 -4.17 -7.06 -3.29
C PHE A 105 -5.59 -7.65 -3.32
N GLU A 106 -5.73 -8.90 -2.92
CA GLU A 106 -6.96 -9.68 -3.14
C GLU A 106 -7.50 -10.31 -1.85
N ASP A 107 -8.82 -10.28 -1.69
CA ASP A 107 -9.53 -11.02 -0.63
C ASP A 107 -8.97 -10.66 0.77
N ILE A 108 -8.98 -9.37 1.11
CA ILE A 108 -8.37 -8.86 2.35
C ILE A 108 -9.45 -8.41 3.35
N ILE A 109 -9.31 -8.83 4.60
CA ILE A 109 -10.20 -8.43 5.70
C ILE A 109 -9.48 -7.39 6.58
N MET A 110 -10.13 -6.25 6.79
CA MET A 110 -9.65 -5.16 7.63
C MET A 110 -10.46 -5.09 8.93
N VAL A 111 -9.81 -5.33 10.07
CA VAL A 111 -10.41 -5.30 11.40
C VAL A 111 -9.76 -4.16 12.20
N ASN A 112 -10.49 -3.07 12.40
CA ASN A 112 -10.01 -1.88 13.11
C ASN A 112 -8.69 -1.34 12.57
N VAL A 113 -8.57 -1.26 11.23
CA VAL A 113 -7.35 -0.77 10.57
C VAL A 113 -7.46 0.74 10.37
N ARG A 114 -6.47 1.51 10.80
CA ARG A 114 -6.57 2.98 10.76
C ARG A 114 -6.63 3.53 9.33
N ASN A 115 -5.73 3.11 8.44
CA ASN A 115 -5.71 3.55 7.03
C ASN A 115 -5.65 2.33 6.07
N PRO A 116 -6.78 1.80 5.59
CA PRO A 116 -6.83 0.48 4.96
C PRO A 116 -6.10 0.34 3.62
N VAL A 117 -6.25 1.28 2.68
CA VAL A 117 -5.71 1.17 1.32
C VAL A 117 -4.98 2.44 0.93
N ILE A 118 -3.67 2.34 0.70
CA ILE A 118 -2.81 3.51 0.43
C ILE A 118 -1.91 3.30 -0.79
N ILE A 119 -1.87 4.28 -1.67
CA ILE A 119 -0.69 4.61 -2.49
C ILE A 119 -0.26 6.02 -2.09
N ASP A 120 0.99 6.17 -1.67
CA ASP A 120 1.57 7.44 -1.23
C ASP A 120 2.90 7.67 -1.94
N GLN A 121 2.88 8.49 -2.99
CA GLN A 121 4.08 8.94 -3.71
C GLN A 121 4.70 10.23 -3.13
N GLU A 122 4.22 10.70 -1.97
CA GLU A 122 4.76 11.82 -1.21
C GLU A 122 5.34 11.37 0.15
N TYR A 123 5.67 10.08 0.26
CA TYR A 123 6.18 9.48 1.49
C TYR A 123 7.48 10.15 1.92
N CYS A 124 7.43 10.83 3.06
CA CYS A 124 8.49 11.73 3.53
C CYS A 124 8.69 11.59 5.03
N PRO A 125 9.26 10.47 5.50
CA PRO A 125 9.47 10.27 6.92
C PRO A 125 10.41 11.37 7.44
N TRP A 126 10.07 11.91 8.61
CA TRP A 126 10.82 12.98 9.29
C TRP A 126 10.95 14.29 8.50
N ASN A 127 10.13 14.51 7.47
CA ASN A 127 10.19 15.69 6.59
C ASN A 127 11.56 15.89 5.92
N GLN A 128 12.34 14.82 5.73
CA GLN A 128 13.65 14.86 5.08
C GLN A 128 13.53 14.65 3.56
N CYS A 129 12.65 15.41 2.91
CA CYS A 129 12.44 15.36 1.46
C CYS A 129 11.92 16.72 0.95
N ASN A 130 11.88 16.91 -0.37
CA ASN A 130 11.24 18.08 -0.97
C ASN A 130 9.94 17.71 -1.69
N LYS A 131 8.79 17.87 -1.02
CA LYS A 131 7.47 17.55 -1.61
C LYS A 131 7.07 18.42 -2.81
N GLN A 132 7.78 19.53 -3.06
CA GLN A 132 7.53 20.35 -4.27
C GLN A 132 8.04 19.67 -5.55
N VAL A 133 8.92 18.65 -5.41
CA VAL A 133 9.41 17.87 -6.55
C VAL A 133 8.73 16.50 -6.53
N PRO A 134 7.86 16.21 -7.52
CA PRO A 134 7.09 14.98 -7.53
C PRO A 134 7.97 13.73 -7.73
N SER A 135 7.53 12.59 -7.19
CA SER A 135 8.21 11.30 -7.36
C SER A 135 8.34 10.93 -8.85
N LYS A 136 9.46 10.31 -9.23
CA LYS A 136 9.69 9.83 -10.61
C LYS A 136 9.39 8.34 -10.79
N ILE A 137 8.87 7.68 -9.76
CA ILE A 137 8.55 6.25 -9.81
C ILE A 137 7.25 6.05 -10.58
N LYS A 138 7.29 5.18 -11.60
CA LYS A 138 6.07 4.74 -12.28
C LYS A 138 5.40 3.65 -11.47
N ILE A 139 4.17 3.88 -11.04
CA ILE A 139 3.30 2.84 -10.48
C ILE A 139 2.24 2.48 -11.52
N THR A 140 2.14 1.19 -11.87
CA THR A 140 1.15 0.74 -12.86
C THR A 140 0.63 -0.66 -12.61
N LYS A 141 -0.56 -0.98 -13.15
CA LYS A 141 -1.19 -2.31 -13.02
C LYS A 141 -1.31 -2.72 -11.55
N VAL A 142 -2.07 -1.94 -10.80
CA VAL A 142 -2.33 -2.16 -9.37
C VAL A 142 -3.81 -2.48 -9.19
N SER A 143 -4.14 -3.62 -8.61
CA SER A 143 -5.54 -3.98 -8.34
C SER A 143 -5.78 -4.19 -6.85
N PHE A 144 -6.80 -3.52 -6.32
CA PHE A 144 -7.36 -3.78 -5.00
C PHE A 144 -8.72 -4.46 -5.18
N LYS A 145 -8.81 -5.73 -4.79
CA LYS A 145 -9.98 -6.57 -5.08
C LYS A 145 -10.52 -7.26 -3.83
N ASN A 146 -11.82 -7.21 -3.64
CA ASN A 146 -12.53 -7.87 -2.53
C ASN A 146 -11.92 -7.52 -1.16
N ILE A 147 -11.69 -6.23 -0.92
CA ILE A 147 -11.19 -5.73 0.37
C ILE A 147 -12.38 -5.28 1.18
N LYS A 148 -12.56 -5.81 2.39
CA LYS A 148 -13.73 -5.50 3.22
C LYS A 148 -13.39 -5.28 4.69
N GLY A 149 -14.23 -4.52 5.38
CA GLY A 149 -14.16 -4.38 6.83
C GLY A 149 -14.24 -2.94 7.31
N THR A 150 -13.37 -2.58 8.26
CA THR A 150 -13.45 -1.32 9.01
C THR A 150 -12.21 -0.47 8.85
N SER A 151 -12.43 0.84 8.73
CA SER A 151 -11.43 1.89 8.70
C SER A 151 -11.47 2.68 10.00
N GLY A 152 -10.32 3.18 10.47
CA GLY A 152 -10.22 4.12 11.59
C GLY A 152 -10.36 5.58 11.16
N THR A 153 -10.43 5.86 9.85
CA THR A 153 -10.66 7.19 9.27
C THR A 153 -11.76 7.14 8.20
N ALA A 154 -12.32 8.30 7.85
CA ALA A 154 -13.34 8.40 6.81
C ALA A 154 -12.77 8.06 5.42
N GLU A 155 -11.51 8.44 5.16
CA GLU A 155 -10.77 8.10 3.95
C GLU A 155 -10.25 6.65 4.00
N GLY A 156 -11.13 5.69 3.64
CA GLY A 156 -10.76 4.27 3.57
C GLY A 156 -9.80 3.93 2.43
N VAL A 157 -9.77 4.77 1.39
CA VAL A 157 -8.87 4.65 0.23
C VAL A 157 -8.17 5.98 -0.02
N VAL A 158 -6.84 5.97 -0.03
CA VAL A 158 -6.02 7.15 -0.30
C VAL A 158 -5.00 6.84 -1.40
N LEU A 159 -5.16 7.44 -2.57
CA LEU A 159 -4.32 7.22 -3.74
C LEU A 159 -3.67 8.55 -4.17
N ILE A 160 -2.52 8.86 -3.59
CA ILE A 160 -1.73 10.07 -3.88
C ILE A 160 -0.62 9.67 -4.83
N CYS A 161 -0.86 9.90 -6.12
CA CYS A 161 0.11 9.61 -7.17
C CYS A 161 0.85 10.86 -7.64
N SER A 162 2.03 10.64 -8.22
CA SER A 162 2.91 11.68 -8.71
C SER A 162 2.26 12.51 -9.83
N SER A 163 2.45 13.84 -9.78
CA SER A 163 2.01 14.74 -10.85
C SER A 163 2.90 14.69 -12.09
N SER A 164 4.17 14.27 -11.96
CA SER A 164 5.09 14.10 -13.09
C SER A 164 4.97 12.72 -13.74
N VAL A 165 4.65 11.70 -12.95
CA VAL A 165 4.47 10.32 -13.41
C VAL A 165 3.20 9.72 -12.80
N PRO A 166 2.00 10.10 -13.29
CA PRO A 166 0.72 9.61 -12.77
C PRO A 166 0.62 8.07 -12.72
N CYS A 167 -0.08 7.56 -11.71
CA CYS A 167 -0.41 6.14 -11.63
C CYS A 167 -1.34 5.75 -12.78
N ASP A 168 -1.14 4.56 -13.35
CA ASP A 168 -1.91 4.09 -14.49
C ASP A 168 -2.34 2.63 -14.35
N GLY A 169 -3.56 2.30 -14.80
CA GLY A 169 -4.13 0.96 -14.62
C GLY A 169 -4.30 0.59 -13.14
N VAL A 170 -4.82 1.53 -12.34
CA VAL A 170 -5.24 1.24 -10.95
C VAL A 170 -6.70 0.79 -10.96
N GLU A 171 -7.01 -0.28 -10.26
CA GLU A 171 -8.36 -0.85 -10.18
C GLU A 171 -8.83 -0.95 -8.73
N LEU A 172 -10.07 -0.52 -8.49
CA LEU A 172 -10.80 -0.74 -7.24
C LEU A 172 -12.01 -1.62 -7.55
N ASN A 173 -11.97 -2.87 -7.09
CA ASN A 173 -13.02 -3.85 -7.35
C ASN A 173 -13.55 -4.41 -6.02
N ASN A 174 -14.79 -4.08 -5.64
CA ASN A 174 -15.37 -4.50 -4.36
C ASN A 174 -14.49 -4.15 -3.15
N VAL A 175 -14.17 -2.86 -3.00
CA VAL A 175 -13.49 -2.30 -1.82
C VAL A 175 -14.55 -1.74 -0.87
N ASP A 176 -15.10 -2.60 -0.01
CA ASP A 176 -16.22 -2.32 0.88
C ASP A 176 -15.75 -2.07 2.32
N LEU A 177 -15.34 -0.83 2.58
CA LEU A 177 -14.83 -0.39 3.88
C LEU A 177 -15.80 0.58 4.53
N THR A 178 -15.97 0.44 5.85
CA THR A 178 -16.83 1.31 6.64
C THR A 178 -16.05 2.04 7.74
N PHE A 179 -16.44 3.29 8.00
CA PHE A 179 -15.98 4.09 9.13
C PHE A 179 -17.21 4.44 9.96
N ASN A 180 -17.23 4.03 11.24
CA ASN A 180 -18.38 4.19 12.14
C ASN A 180 -19.71 3.71 11.52
N GLY A 181 -19.69 2.56 10.83
CA GLY A 181 -20.86 1.96 10.19
C GLY A 181 -21.29 2.62 8.87
N THR A 182 -20.62 3.70 8.44
CA THR A 182 -20.91 4.40 7.18
C THR A 182 -19.88 4.01 6.12
N PRO A 183 -20.24 3.87 4.83
CA PRO A 183 -19.25 3.67 3.76
C PRO A 183 -18.16 4.75 3.78
N THR A 184 -16.91 4.32 3.62
CA THR A 184 -15.75 5.23 3.51
C THR A 184 -15.74 6.01 2.20
N VAL A 185 -14.90 7.05 2.13
CA VAL A 185 -14.63 7.83 0.91
C VAL A 185 -13.24 7.53 0.35
N ALA A 186 -13.00 7.92 -0.91
CA ALA A 186 -11.70 7.82 -1.54
C ALA A 186 -11.13 9.22 -1.85
N LYS A 187 -9.88 9.45 -1.43
CA LYS A 187 -9.08 10.61 -1.81
C LYS A 187 -8.08 10.21 -2.89
N CYS A 188 -8.14 10.88 -4.03
CA CYS A 188 -7.31 10.51 -5.19
C CYS A 188 -6.62 11.74 -5.79
N THR A 189 -5.37 11.58 -6.23
CA THR A 189 -4.59 12.64 -6.88
C THR A 189 -3.73 12.02 -7.97
N ASN A 190 -3.77 12.57 -9.18
CA ASN A 190 -3.05 12.08 -10.36
C ASN A 190 -3.27 10.58 -10.67
N VAL A 191 -4.51 10.13 -10.49
CA VAL A 191 -4.93 8.76 -10.80
C VAL A 191 -6.41 8.76 -11.17
N LYS A 192 -6.79 7.89 -12.11
CA LYS A 192 -8.18 7.64 -12.50
C LYS A 192 -8.44 6.14 -12.41
N PRO A 193 -8.76 5.61 -11.21
CA PRO A 193 -8.93 4.18 -11.06
C PRO A 193 -10.19 3.70 -11.77
N ILE A 194 -10.12 2.49 -12.30
CA ILE A 194 -11.30 1.79 -12.79
C ILE A 194 -12.03 1.23 -11.57
N VAL A 195 -13.25 1.70 -11.34
CA VAL A 195 -14.08 1.27 -10.21
C VAL A 195 -15.11 0.27 -10.68
N THR A 196 -15.14 -0.91 -10.06
CA THR A 196 -16.12 -1.97 -10.34
C THR A 196 -16.72 -2.50 -9.04
N GLY A 197 -18.01 -2.82 -9.06
CA GLY A 197 -18.73 -3.26 -7.87
C GLY A 197 -18.81 -2.18 -6.78
N LYS A 198 -18.86 -2.60 -5.50
CA LYS A 198 -18.98 -1.66 -4.37
C LYS A 198 -17.61 -1.14 -3.95
N ALA A 199 -17.30 0.10 -4.29
CA ALA A 199 -16.08 0.78 -3.87
C ALA A 199 -16.30 2.30 -3.82
N PRO A 200 -15.57 3.03 -2.97
CA PRO A 200 -15.65 4.48 -2.94
C PRO A 200 -15.13 5.08 -4.25
N ALA A 201 -15.90 6.01 -4.82
CA ALA A 201 -15.46 6.77 -5.98
C ALA A 201 -14.41 7.80 -5.57
N CYS A 202 -13.38 7.98 -6.41
CA CYS A 202 -12.43 9.08 -6.24
C CYS A 202 -13.17 10.41 -6.29
N GLN A 203 -13.15 11.15 -5.19
CA GLN A 203 -13.64 12.51 -5.18
C GLN A 203 -12.72 13.38 -6.05
N ALA A 204 -13.30 14.23 -6.90
CA ALA A 204 -12.52 15.27 -7.57
C ALA A 204 -11.88 16.16 -6.49
N PRO A 205 -10.66 16.71 -6.72
CA PRO A 205 -10.12 17.73 -5.83
C PRO A 205 -11.18 18.84 -5.68
N ALA A 206 -11.44 19.28 -4.45
CA ALA A 206 -12.20 20.50 -4.24
C ALA A 206 -11.50 21.63 -5.01
N ALA A 207 -12.25 22.31 -5.87
CA ALA A 207 -11.77 23.41 -6.71
C ALA A 207 -11.31 24.60 -5.85
#